data_AF-A0A1M6MBY2-F1
#
_entry.id   AF-A0A1M6MBY2-F1
#
_cell.length_a   1.000
_cell.length_b   1.000
_cell.length_c   1.000
_cell.angle_alpha   90.00
_cell.angle_beta   90.00
_cell.angle_gamma   90.00
#
_symmetry.space_group_name_H-M   'P 1'
#
loop_
_entity.id
_entity.type
_entity.pdbx_description
1 polymer ?
#
loop_
_entity_poly.entity_id
_entity_poly.type
_entity_poly.pdbx_seq_one_letter_code
_entity_poly.pdbx_strand_id
1 'polypeptide(L)'
;MMRDRDMMNNCEDEHLDKHELMKRIQEIGFYAVDLNLYIDNFPEDQQAVKDYKAISNALNNLKRVYENYYGPLKNFGDSEFPGEWNYVNEPWPWEN
;
A
#
# COMPACT_ATOMS: atom_id res chain seq x y z
N MET A 1 3.51 -12.96 -17.79
CA MET A 1 2.89 -12.96 -16.45
C MET A 1 3.81 -13.74 -15.53
N MET A 2 4.51 -13.22 -14.54
CA MET A 2 4.82 -11.87 -14.05
C MET A 2 6.35 -11.86 -13.93
N ARG A 3 7.03 -10.95 -14.62
CA ARG A 3 8.50 -10.90 -14.63
C ARG A 3 9.08 -9.66 -13.98
N ASP A 4 8.28 -8.92 -13.24
CA ASP A 4 8.80 -7.75 -12.54
C ASP A 4 8.98 -8.10 -11.08
N ARG A 5 10.06 -8.86 -10.83
CA ARG A 5 10.66 -9.05 -9.50
C ARG A 5 10.91 -7.71 -8.81
N ASP A 6 10.95 -6.64 -9.59
CA ASP A 6 11.15 -5.25 -9.20
C ASP A 6 9.99 -4.66 -8.37
N MET A 7 8.75 -5.15 -8.52
CA MET A 7 7.64 -4.66 -7.67
C MET A 7 7.72 -5.16 -6.22
N MET A 8 8.43 -6.27 -5.97
CA MET A 8 8.59 -6.84 -4.62
C MET A 8 9.89 -6.42 -3.94
N ASN A 9 10.88 -5.90 -4.68
CA ASN A 9 12.25 -5.73 -4.18
C ASN A 9 12.67 -4.30 -3.80
N ASN A 10 11.81 -3.29 -3.86
CA ASN A 10 12.19 -1.92 -3.50
C ASN A 10 11.76 -1.54 -2.07
N CYS A 11 12.19 -2.35 -1.09
CA CYS A 11 12.14 -1.99 0.34
C CYS A 11 13.41 -1.25 0.79
N GLU A 12 14.32 -0.89 -0.11
CA GLU A 12 15.48 -0.07 0.21
C GLU A 12 15.09 1.41 0.11
N ASP A 13 15.25 2.09 1.25
CA ASP A 13 15.05 3.50 1.61
C ASP A 13 15.35 4.53 0.49
N GLU A 14 14.49 4.64 -0.51
CA GLU A 14 14.44 5.77 -1.44
C GLU A 14 13.34 6.72 -1.02
N HIS A 15 13.70 8.00 -0.85
CA HIS A 15 12.75 9.10 -0.65
C HIS A 15 11.95 9.34 -1.95
N LEU A 16 11.03 8.41 -2.24
CA LEU A 16 10.11 8.48 -3.36
C LEU A 16 9.13 9.63 -3.15
N ASP A 17 8.81 10.34 -4.23
CA ASP A 17 7.80 11.39 -4.24
C ASP A 17 6.45 10.88 -3.69
N LYS A 18 5.70 11.76 -3.00
CA LYS A 18 4.40 11.43 -2.37
C LYS A 18 3.46 10.74 -3.36
N HIS A 19 3.39 11.24 -4.60
CA HIS A 19 2.52 10.70 -5.63
C HIS A 19 2.99 9.31 -6.10
N GLU A 20 4.29 9.12 -6.28
CA GLU A 20 4.85 7.83 -6.71
C GLU A 20 4.65 6.75 -5.65
N LEU A 21 4.87 7.09 -4.37
CA LEU A 21 4.64 6.16 -3.27
C LEU A 21 3.15 5.80 -3.13
N MET A 22 2.26 6.79 -3.27
CA MET A 22 0.81 6.56 -3.29
C MET A 22 0.41 5.64 -4.46
N LYS A 23 0.95 5.90 -5.66
CA LYS A 23 0.67 5.08 -6.84
C LYS A 23 1.09 3.62 -6.63
N ARG A 24 2.26 3.38 -6.06
CA ARG A 24 2.72 2.01 -5.72
C ARG A 24 1.81 1.34 -4.69
N ILE A 25 1.37 2.06 -3.66
CA ILE A 25 0.38 1.54 -2.69
C ILE A 25 -0.91 1.13 -3.39
N GLN A 26 -1.39 1.91 -4.35
CA GLN A 26 -2.59 1.60 -5.12
C GLN A 26 -2.41 0.38 -6.02
N GLU A 27 -1.30 0.29 -6.75
CA GLU A 27 -0.99 -0.85 -7.64
C GLU A 27 -0.89 -2.17 -6.85
N ILE A 28 -0.11 -2.18 -5.76
CA ILE A 28 0.02 -3.36 -4.91
C ILE A 28 -1.31 -3.67 -4.20
N GLY A 29 -2.05 -2.64 -3.78
CA GLY A 29 -3.38 -2.80 -3.18
C GLY A 29 -4.39 -3.45 -4.11
N PHE A 30 -4.42 -3.03 -5.38
CA PHE A 30 -5.23 -3.65 -6.41
C PHE A 30 -4.87 -5.12 -6.60
N TYR A 31 -3.57 -5.42 -6.71
CA TYR A 31 -3.11 -6.79 -6.91
C TYR A 31 -3.42 -7.71 -5.71
N ALA A 32 -3.34 -7.19 -4.48
CA ALA A 32 -3.76 -7.92 -3.29
C ALA A 32 -5.24 -8.34 -3.37
N VAL A 33 -6.12 -7.42 -3.79
CA VAL A 33 -7.55 -7.70 -3.95
C VAL A 33 -7.79 -8.74 -5.05
N ASP A 34 -7.13 -8.60 -6.19
CA ASP A 34 -7.25 -9.53 -7.32
C ASP A 34 -6.80 -10.97 -6.93
N LEU A 35 -5.65 -11.10 -6.27
CA LEU A 35 -5.17 -12.37 -5.73
C LEU A 35 -6.14 -12.97 -4.71
N ASN A 36 -6.72 -12.17 -3.83
CA ASN A 36 -7.67 -12.65 -2.85
C ASN A 36 -8.93 -13.24 -3.53
N LEU A 37 -9.47 -12.55 -4.53
CA LEU A 37 -10.60 -13.03 -5.33
C LEU A 37 -10.26 -14.31 -6.11
N TYR A 38 -9.02 -14.44 -6.61
CA TYR A 38 -8.57 -15.68 -7.23
C TYR A 38 -8.52 -16.83 -6.22
N ILE A 39 -7.93 -16.62 -5.04
CA ILE A 39 -7.79 -17.64 -3.99
C ILE A 39 -9.16 -18.15 -3.51
N ASP A 40 -10.17 -17.28 -3.44
CA ASP A 40 -11.54 -17.68 -3.08
C ASP A 40 -12.11 -18.76 -4.02
N ASN A 41 -11.66 -18.79 -5.28
CA ASN A 41 -12.07 -19.79 -6.27
C ASN A 41 -11.12 -21.00 -6.35
N PHE A 42 -9.86 -20.85 -5.94
CA PHE A 42 -8.81 -21.87 -6.05
C PHE A 42 -8.01 -22.02 -4.74
N PRO A 43 -8.65 -22.50 -3.65
CA PRO A 43 -8.03 -22.54 -2.32
C PRO A 43 -6.84 -23.50 -2.21
N GLU A 44 -6.72 -24.47 -3.10
CA GLU A 44 -5.60 -25.42 -3.16
C GLU A 44 -4.33 -24.84 -3.83
N ASP A 45 -4.43 -23.67 -4.49
CA ASP A 45 -3.29 -23.02 -5.12
C ASP A 45 -2.37 -22.39 -4.07
N GLN A 46 -1.43 -23.20 -3.57
CA GLN A 46 -0.45 -22.79 -2.57
C GLN A 46 0.49 -21.70 -3.06
N GLN A 47 0.65 -21.52 -4.38
CA GLN A 47 1.50 -20.47 -4.93
C GLN A 47 0.78 -19.13 -4.81
N ALA A 48 -0.49 -19.05 -5.19
CA ALA A 48 -1.31 -17.85 -5.03
C ALA A 48 -1.37 -17.39 -3.56
N VAL A 49 -1.50 -18.34 -2.62
CA VAL A 49 -1.48 -18.03 -1.17
C VAL A 49 -0.14 -17.46 -0.71
N LYS A 50 0.99 -17.97 -1.23
CA LYS A 50 2.32 -17.42 -0.92
C LYS A 50 2.50 -16.03 -1.50
N ASP A 51 2.05 -15.82 -2.73
CA ASP A 51 2.14 -14.53 -3.41
C ASP A 51 1.29 -13.47 -2.70
N TYR A 52 0.07 -13.82 -2.28
CA TYR A 52 -0.78 -12.94 -1.47
C TYR A 52 -0.12 -12.54 -0.15
N LYS A 53 0.55 -13.47 0.55
CA LYS A 53 1.30 -13.14 1.78
C LYS A 53 2.45 -12.17 1.50
N ALA A 54 3.22 -12.39 0.44
CA ALA A 54 4.32 -11.51 0.06
C ALA A 54 3.81 -10.10 -0.30
N ILE A 55 2.74 -10.01 -1.08
CA ILE A 55 2.09 -8.76 -1.49
C ILE A 55 1.49 -8.01 -0.30
N SER A 56 0.82 -8.71 0.61
CA SER A 56 0.26 -8.10 1.83
C SER A 56 1.35 -7.48 2.71
N ASN A 57 2.49 -8.18 2.86
CA ASN A 57 3.64 -7.64 3.58
C ASN A 57 4.25 -6.42 2.89
N ALA A 58 4.44 -6.47 1.57
CA ALA A 58 4.93 -5.34 0.78
C ALA A 58 4.01 -4.12 0.91
N LEU A 59 2.69 -4.33 0.82
CA LEU A 59 1.70 -3.27 0.96
C LEU A 59 1.76 -2.60 2.33
N ASN A 60 1.90 -3.37 3.40
CA ASN A 60 2.03 -2.84 4.76
C ASN A 60 3.32 -2.03 4.94
N ASN A 61 4.43 -2.49 4.35
CA ASN A 61 5.69 -1.76 4.38
C ASN A 61 5.57 -0.42 3.65
N LEU A 62 5.01 -0.39 2.43
CA LEU A 62 4.83 0.86 1.67
C LEU A 62 3.92 1.85 2.40
N LYS A 63 2.83 1.38 3.02
CA LYS A 63 1.96 2.23 3.84
C LYS A 63 2.72 2.84 5.01
N ARG A 64 3.51 2.04 5.73
CA ARG A 64 4.33 2.55 6.84
C ARG A 64 5.36 3.58 6.37
N VAL A 65 6.02 3.33 5.24
CA VAL A 65 6.97 4.29 4.65
C VAL A 65 6.25 5.60 4.31
N TYR A 66 5.07 5.53 3.69
CA TYR A 66 4.29 6.72 3.38
C TYR A 66 3.90 7.48 4.64
N GLU A 67 3.40 6.78 5.66
CA GLU A 67 2.97 7.40 6.91
C GLU A 67 4.11 8.06 7.67
N ASN A 68 5.31 7.48 7.63
CA ASN A 68 6.51 8.06 8.23
C ASN A 68 6.93 9.38 7.56
N TYR A 69 6.77 9.51 6.23
CA TYR A 69 7.23 10.69 5.48
C TYR A 69 6.14 11.75 5.26
N TYR A 70 4.89 11.33 5.10
CA TYR A 70 3.80 12.19 4.61
C TYR A 70 2.59 12.26 5.55
N GLY A 71 2.63 11.54 6.67
CA GLY A 71 1.53 11.49 7.64
C GLY A 71 0.48 10.40 7.36
N PRO A 72 -0.52 10.28 8.24
CA PRO A 72 -1.43 9.13 8.26
C PRO A 72 -2.21 8.95 6.95
N LEU A 73 -2.29 7.72 6.46
CA LEU A 73 -3.09 7.39 5.26
C LEU A 73 -4.57 7.25 5.55
N LYS A 74 -4.93 7.04 6.82
CA LYS A 74 -6.31 6.84 7.28
C LYS A 74 -6.61 7.76 8.44
N ASN A 75 -7.81 8.33 8.43
CA ASN A 75 -8.27 9.24 9.48
C ASN A 75 -8.69 8.51 10.76
N PHE A 76 -8.81 7.19 10.71
CA PHE A 76 -9.22 6.32 11.80
C PHE A 76 -8.48 4.97 11.68
N GLY A 77 -8.08 4.38 12.80
CA GLY A 77 -7.32 3.11 12.84
C GLY A 77 -6.09 3.17 13.76
N ASP A 78 -5.02 2.46 13.39
CA ASP A 78 -3.73 2.30 14.11
C ASP A 78 -2.87 3.59 14.23
N SER A 79 -3.42 4.74 13.84
CA SER A 79 -2.71 6.02 13.88
C SER A 79 -2.81 6.63 15.27
N GLU A 80 -1.68 6.88 15.93
CA GLU A 80 -1.66 7.70 17.15
C GLU A 80 -2.21 9.10 16.83
N PHE A 81 -3.18 9.56 17.63
CA PHE A 81 -3.81 10.87 17.46
C PHE A 81 -2.75 11.98 17.60
N PRO A 82 -2.41 12.73 16.53
CA PRO A 82 -1.28 13.65 16.58
C PRO A 82 -1.59 15.00 17.26
N GLY A 83 -2.72 15.12 17.97
CA GLY A 83 -3.07 16.34 18.72
C GLY A 83 -3.60 17.50 17.87
N GLU A 84 -3.39 17.49 16.55
CA GLU A 84 -3.85 18.52 15.62
C GLU A 84 -4.64 17.91 14.45
N TRP A 85 -5.78 18.54 14.10
CA TRP A 85 -6.63 18.13 12.98
C TRP A 85 -6.04 18.60 11.64
N ASN A 86 -5.00 17.90 11.16
CA ASN A 86 -4.34 18.25 9.88
C ASN A 86 -5.24 18.15 8.64
N TYR A 87 -6.39 17.48 8.72
CA TYR A 87 -7.36 17.38 7.61
C TYR A 87 -8.00 18.71 7.20
N VAL A 88 -7.82 19.77 7.99
CA VAL A 88 -8.38 21.10 7.68
C VAL A 88 -7.46 21.93 6.78
N ASN A 89 -6.16 21.58 6.70
CA ASN A 89 -5.15 22.41 6.03
C ASN A 89 -4.68 21.87 4.67
N GLU A 90 -5.05 20.65 4.28
CA GLU A 90 -4.77 20.14 2.94
C GLU A 90 -5.92 20.49 1.98
N PRO A 91 -5.63 21.01 0.77
CA PRO A 91 -6.67 21.24 -0.23
C PRO A 91 -7.34 19.91 -0.57
N TRP A 92 -8.65 19.93 -0.75
CA TRP A 92 -9.35 18.71 -1.11
C TRP A 92 -8.85 18.21 -2.47
N PRO A 93 -8.83 16.88 -2.70
CA PRO A 93 -8.31 16.31 -3.94
C PRO A 93 -8.98 16.84 -5.23
N TRP A 94 -10.20 17.37 -5.11
CA TRP A 94 -11.00 17.95 -6.20
C TRP A 94 -10.96 19.48 -6.27
N GLU A 95 -10.23 20.18 -5.41
CA GLU A 95 -10.02 21.63 -5.49
C GLU A 95 -8.97 22.02 -6.56
N ASN A 96 -8.76 21.16 -7.57
CA ASN A 96 -7.89 21.39 -8.73
C ASN A 96 -8.71 21.47 -10.02
#